data_AF-S4RWB6-F1
#
_entry.id   AF-S4RWB6-F1
#
_cell.length_a   1.000
_cell.length_b   1.000
_cell.length_c   1.000
_cell.angle_alpha   90.00
_cell.angle_beta   90.00
_cell.angle_gamma   90.00
#
_symmetry.space_group_name_H-M   'P 1'
#
loop_
_entity.id
_entity.type
_entity.pdbx_description
1 polymer ?
#
loop_
_entity_poly.entity_id
_entity_poly.type
_entity_poly.pdbx_seq_one_letter_code
_entity_poly.pdbx_strand_id
1 'polypeptide(L)'
;GRQAAAAAAGRYFGQAYTYVVLYKFVAQEKDDLQLTPGQRLIVIDDSNEEWWKGKMGDKLGYFPANFVIRVRAGERVLRLSRTFVGNKQLGQITLKQGQVCVEKGEECNGFLKVTSGRKLGLVALDYLEEI
;
A
#
# COMPACT_ATOMS: atom_id res chain seq x y z
N GLY A 1 -2.11 7.69 -34.94
CA GLY A 1 -2.84 6.51 -35.43
C GLY A 1 -3.34 5.68 -34.28
N ARG A 2 -4.66 5.39 -34.22
CA ARG A 2 -5.36 4.72 -33.11
C ARG A 2 -4.81 3.33 -32.73
N GLN A 3 -4.04 2.68 -33.60
CA GLN A 3 -3.42 1.37 -33.35
C GLN A 3 -2.20 1.38 -32.42
N ALA A 4 -1.48 2.51 -32.28
CA ALA A 4 -0.31 2.60 -31.39
C ALA A 4 -0.69 2.69 -29.89
N ALA A 5 -1.84 3.29 -29.57
CA ALA A 5 -2.32 3.44 -28.19
C ALA A 5 -2.76 2.10 -27.56
N ALA A 6 -3.34 1.20 -28.37
CA ALA A 6 -3.80 -0.12 -27.92
C ALA A 6 -2.62 -1.06 -27.59
N ALA A 7 -1.50 -0.96 -28.31
CA ALA A 7 -0.29 -1.75 -28.06
C ALA A 7 0.46 -1.29 -26.80
N ALA A 8 0.46 0.01 -26.49
CA ALA A 8 0.97 0.53 -25.22
C ALA A 8 0.08 0.06 -24.05
N ALA A 9 -1.25 0.18 -24.19
CA ALA A 9 -2.20 -0.30 -23.20
C ALA A 9 -2.03 -1.81 -22.93
N GLY A 10 -1.88 -2.63 -23.96
CA GLY A 10 -1.67 -4.08 -23.84
C GLY A 10 -0.40 -4.50 -23.09
N ARG A 11 0.65 -3.65 -23.07
CA ARG A 11 1.86 -3.89 -22.26
C ARG A 11 1.69 -3.50 -20.79
N TYR A 12 0.86 -2.50 -20.47
CA TYR A 12 0.51 -2.14 -19.07
C TYR A 12 -0.32 -3.22 -18.36
N PHE A 13 -1.03 -4.07 -19.09
CA PHE A 13 -1.87 -5.14 -18.50
C PHE A 13 -1.10 -6.43 -18.17
N GLY A 14 0.19 -6.56 -18.55
CA GLY A 14 0.96 -7.79 -18.32
C GLY A 14 1.42 -8.00 -16.88
N GLN A 15 1.49 -6.94 -16.07
CA GLN A 15 1.83 -6.97 -14.64
C GLN A 15 1.33 -5.65 -13.99
N ALA A 16 0.02 -5.42 -13.97
CA ALA A 16 -0.53 -4.29 -13.23
C ALA A 16 -0.34 -4.56 -11.73
N TYR A 17 0.78 -4.10 -11.17
CA TYR A 17 1.01 -4.16 -9.74
C TYR A 17 -0.05 -3.34 -9.03
N THR A 18 -0.78 -3.99 -8.13
CA THR A 18 -1.75 -3.31 -7.28
C THR A 18 -1.03 -2.78 -6.05
N TYR A 19 -1.25 -1.51 -5.76
CA TYR A 19 -0.73 -0.86 -4.58
C TYR A 19 -1.86 -0.59 -3.60
N VAL A 20 -1.55 -0.59 -2.31
CA VAL A 20 -2.48 -0.14 -1.26
C VAL A 20 -1.96 1.14 -0.62
N VAL A 21 -2.86 2.07 -0.35
CA VAL A 21 -2.58 3.31 0.38
C VAL A 21 -2.32 3.01 1.87
N LEU A 22 -1.21 3.51 2.38
CA LEU A 22 -0.80 3.39 3.78
C LEU A 22 -1.16 4.63 4.61
N TYR A 23 -1.10 5.82 4.00
CA TYR A 23 -1.28 7.09 4.68
C TYR A 23 -2.29 7.98 3.96
N LYS A 24 -3.01 8.79 4.72
CA LYS A 24 -3.93 9.78 4.16
C LYS A 24 -3.13 10.89 3.49
N PHE A 25 -3.48 11.21 2.26
CA PHE A 25 -2.98 12.39 1.55
C PHE A 25 -4.18 13.22 1.13
N VAL A 26 -4.22 14.48 1.56
CA VAL A 26 -5.24 15.45 1.13
C VAL A 26 -4.66 16.20 -0.06
N ALA A 27 -5.36 16.16 -1.19
CA ALA A 27 -4.96 16.87 -2.40
C ALA A 27 -4.82 18.37 -2.11
N GLN A 28 -3.71 18.96 -2.54
CA GLN A 28 -3.40 20.38 -2.40
C GLN A 28 -3.52 21.09 -3.75
N GLU A 29 -3.13 20.41 -4.82
CA GLU A 29 -3.21 20.90 -6.20
C GLU A 29 -4.31 20.19 -7.00
N LYS A 30 -4.70 20.76 -8.15
CA LYS A 30 -5.82 20.22 -8.96
C LYS A 30 -5.52 18.82 -9.53
N ASP A 31 -4.24 18.52 -9.71
CA ASP A 31 -3.71 17.30 -10.32
C ASP A 31 -3.23 16.30 -9.27
N ASP A 32 -3.43 16.58 -7.98
CA ASP A 32 -3.18 15.64 -6.90
C ASP A 32 -4.27 14.57 -6.83
N LEU A 33 -3.83 13.34 -6.59
CA LEU A 33 -4.70 12.21 -6.27
C LEU A 33 -4.84 12.06 -4.76
N GLN A 34 -6.00 12.43 -4.22
CA GLN A 34 -6.32 12.19 -2.81
C GLN A 34 -6.21 10.70 -2.45
N LEU A 35 -5.54 10.40 -1.33
CA LEU A 35 -5.35 9.03 -0.85
C LEU A 35 -6.05 8.78 0.49
N THR A 36 -6.75 7.66 0.61
CA THR A 36 -7.35 7.17 1.87
C THR A 36 -6.74 5.82 2.25
N PRO A 37 -6.22 5.64 3.48
CA PRO A 37 -5.60 4.38 3.90
C PRO A 37 -6.48 3.15 3.67
N GLY A 38 -5.91 2.12 3.04
CA GLY A 38 -6.58 0.86 2.72
C GLY A 38 -7.17 0.81 1.31
N GLN A 39 -7.29 1.93 0.61
CA GLN A 39 -7.72 1.93 -0.78
C GLN A 39 -6.64 1.35 -1.70
N ARG A 40 -7.08 0.67 -2.75
CA ARG A 40 -6.20 0.15 -3.80
C ARG A 40 -6.08 1.15 -4.95
N LEU A 41 -4.90 1.22 -5.55
CA LEU A 41 -4.65 2.00 -6.76
C LEU A 41 -3.68 1.30 -7.70
N ILE A 42 -3.70 1.77 -8.95
CA ILE A 42 -2.75 1.37 -9.99
C ILE A 42 -1.76 2.52 -10.16
N VAL A 43 -0.47 2.23 -10.12
CA VAL A 43 0.57 3.20 -10.48
C VAL A 43 0.71 3.23 -12.00
N ILE A 44 0.65 4.43 -12.57
CA ILE A 44 0.69 4.69 -14.01
C ILE A 44 2.08 5.21 -14.42
N ASP A 45 2.72 5.97 -13.55
CA ASP A 45 4.05 6.55 -13.74
C ASP A 45 4.78 6.64 -12.39
N ASP A 46 5.91 5.93 -12.28
CA ASP A 46 6.82 5.91 -11.14
C ASP A 46 8.23 6.44 -11.49
N SER A 47 8.36 7.19 -12.60
CA SER A 47 9.64 7.71 -13.08
C SER A 47 10.29 8.75 -12.17
N ASN A 48 9.54 9.35 -11.25
CA ASN A 48 10.04 10.27 -10.23
C ASN A 48 10.10 9.58 -8.86
N GLU A 49 11.14 9.84 -8.07
CA GLU A 49 11.35 9.14 -6.78
C GLU A 49 10.40 9.60 -5.65
N GLU A 50 9.93 10.84 -5.71
CA GLU A 50 9.13 11.46 -4.65
C GLU A 50 7.64 11.44 -4.96
N TRP A 51 7.26 11.65 -6.23
CA TRP A 51 5.87 11.84 -6.66
C TRP A 51 5.52 10.89 -7.80
N TRP A 52 4.58 9.99 -7.54
CA TRP A 52 4.07 9.05 -8.52
C TRP A 52 2.72 9.48 -9.05
N LYS A 53 2.41 9.06 -10.27
CA LYS A 53 1.09 9.21 -10.86
C LYS A 53 0.32 7.91 -10.76
N GLY A 54 -0.91 7.99 -10.27
CA GLY A 54 -1.76 6.82 -10.08
C GLY A 54 -3.16 7.01 -10.61
N LYS A 55 -3.89 5.90 -10.62
CA LYS A 55 -5.30 5.84 -10.97
C LYS A 55 -6.09 5.10 -9.89
N MET A 56 -7.19 5.70 -9.45
CA MET A 56 -8.14 5.11 -8.51
C MET A 56 -9.57 5.36 -9.02
N GLY A 57 -10.22 4.29 -9.51
CA GLY A 57 -11.46 4.43 -10.29
C GLY A 57 -11.20 5.30 -11.53
N ASP A 58 -11.99 6.37 -11.69
CA ASP A 58 -11.84 7.32 -12.79
C ASP A 58 -10.90 8.50 -12.47
N LYS A 59 -10.41 8.59 -11.23
CA LYS A 59 -9.50 9.66 -10.80
C LYS A 59 -8.06 9.30 -11.15
N LEU A 60 -7.33 10.29 -11.65
CA LEU A 60 -5.91 10.18 -11.97
C LEU A 60 -5.20 11.45 -11.50
N GLY A 61 -4.03 11.28 -10.88
CA GLY A 61 -3.28 12.39 -10.33
C GLY A 61 -1.99 11.95 -9.62
N TYR A 62 -1.29 12.91 -9.07
CA TYR A 62 0.00 12.73 -8.39
C TYR A 62 -0.16 12.52 -6.89
N PHE A 63 0.74 11.74 -6.30
CA PHE A 63 0.78 11.51 -4.86
C PHE A 63 2.20 11.13 -4.41
N PRO A 64 2.53 11.25 -3.12
CA PRO A 64 3.87 10.88 -2.63
C PRO A 64 4.13 9.37 -2.75
N ALA A 65 5.24 8.97 -3.37
CA ALA A 65 5.57 7.57 -3.65
C ALA A 65 5.56 6.69 -2.38
N ASN A 66 6.01 7.23 -1.25
CA ASN A 66 6.09 6.52 0.03
C ASN A 66 4.74 6.40 0.77
N PHE A 67 3.62 6.82 0.15
CA PHE A 67 2.27 6.69 0.73
C PHE A 67 1.57 5.41 0.35
N VAL A 68 2.16 4.64 -0.57
CA VAL A 68 1.62 3.39 -1.04
C VAL A 68 2.64 2.27 -0.87
N ILE A 69 2.14 1.03 -0.92
CA ILE A 69 3.01 -0.13 -1.00
C ILE A 69 2.45 -1.13 -1.98
N ARG A 70 3.36 -1.76 -2.74
CA ARG A 70 3.02 -2.84 -3.65
C ARG A 70 2.55 -4.06 -2.87
N VAL A 71 1.41 -4.61 -3.29
CA VAL A 71 0.84 -5.86 -2.80
C VAL A 71 1.11 -6.94 -3.83
N ARG A 72 1.85 -7.99 -3.46
CA ARG A 72 2.12 -9.15 -4.32
C ARG A 72 0.97 -10.15 -4.24
N ALA A 73 0.91 -11.06 -5.21
CA ALA A 73 -0.04 -12.17 -5.17
C ALA A 73 0.15 -12.98 -3.88
N GLY A 74 -0.94 -13.22 -3.15
CA GLY A 74 -0.94 -13.93 -1.86
C GLY A 74 -0.64 -13.06 -0.64
N GLU A 75 -0.25 -11.79 -0.78
CA GLU A 75 -0.07 -10.91 0.38
C GLU A 75 -1.42 -10.29 0.82
N ARG A 76 -1.76 -10.43 2.10
CA ARG A 76 -2.94 -9.78 2.69
C ARG A 76 -2.66 -8.33 3.06
N VAL A 77 -3.70 -7.50 2.90
CA VAL A 77 -3.72 -6.12 3.39
C VAL A 77 -4.50 -6.12 4.69
N LEU A 78 -3.92 -5.53 5.72
CA LEU A 78 -4.43 -5.59 7.08
C LEU A 78 -4.49 -4.20 7.70
N ARG A 79 -5.43 -4.00 8.61
CA ARG A 79 -5.58 -2.80 9.43
C ARG A 79 -5.50 -3.16 10.91
N LEU A 80 -4.89 -2.29 11.70
CA LEU A 80 -4.86 -2.43 13.14
C LEU A 80 -6.22 -2.08 13.76
N SER A 81 -6.87 -3.04 14.41
CA SER A 81 -8.13 -2.84 15.14
C SER A 81 -7.94 -1.99 16.40
N ARG A 82 -6.76 -2.10 17.02
CA ARG A 82 -6.30 -1.33 18.20
C ARG A 82 -4.78 -1.11 18.15
N THR A 83 -4.27 -0.16 18.92
CA THR A 83 -2.82 0.14 18.96
C THR A 83 -2.05 -1.04 19.55
N PHE A 84 -1.08 -1.55 18.79
CA PHE A 84 -0.16 -2.60 19.21
C PHE A 84 1.20 -1.99 19.58
N VAL A 85 1.69 -2.28 20.78
CA VAL A 85 3.01 -1.82 21.27
C VAL A 85 3.96 -3.01 21.29
N GLY A 86 4.73 -3.17 20.21
CA GLY A 86 5.67 -4.28 20.08
C GLY A 86 6.96 -4.13 20.89
N ASN A 87 7.51 -5.26 21.35
CA ASN A 87 8.86 -5.38 21.89
C ASN A 87 9.90 -5.48 20.75
N LYS A 88 10.73 -4.43 20.59
CA LYS A 88 11.78 -4.38 19.56
C LYS A 88 12.84 -5.47 19.69
N GLN A 89 13.16 -5.94 20.90
CA GLN A 89 14.14 -7.01 21.11
C GLN A 89 13.65 -8.35 20.55
N LEU A 90 12.33 -8.53 20.45
CA LEU A 90 11.68 -9.69 19.85
C LEU A 90 11.30 -9.47 18.37
N GLY A 91 11.78 -8.39 17.74
CA GLY A 91 11.46 -8.06 16.35
C GLY A 91 10.02 -7.58 16.12
N GLN A 92 9.29 -7.25 17.18
CA GLN A 92 7.94 -6.70 17.08
C GLN A 92 7.98 -5.19 16.82
N ILE A 93 6.97 -4.67 16.12
CA ILE A 93 6.86 -3.24 15.78
C ILE A 93 5.65 -2.60 16.42
N THR A 94 5.76 -1.34 16.83
CA THR A 94 4.62 -0.55 17.30
C THR A 94 3.84 0.03 16.13
N LEU A 95 2.54 -0.26 16.05
CA LEU A 95 1.60 0.30 15.07
C LEU A 95 0.34 0.80 15.80
N LYS A 96 -0.14 1.98 15.42
CA LYS A 96 -1.33 2.62 15.98
C LYS A 96 -2.61 2.04 15.38
N GLN A 97 -3.71 2.14 16.12
CA GLN A 97 -5.06 1.84 15.63
C GLN A 97 -5.33 2.53 14.30
N GLY A 98 -5.96 1.81 13.37
CA GLY A 98 -6.31 2.29 12.04
C GLY A 98 -5.16 2.31 11.03
N GLN A 99 -3.91 2.07 11.44
CA GLN A 99 -2.80 1.98 10.49
C GLN A 99 -2.95 0.74 9.59
N VAL A 100 -2.58 0.90 8.33
CA VAL A 100 -2.58 -0.16 7.33
C VAL A 100 -1.20 -0.78 7.24
N CYS A 101 -1.15 -2.09 7.08
CA CYS A 101 0.06 -2.86 6.85
C CYS A 101 -0.20 -4.00 5.85
N VAL A 102 0.87 -4.59 5.34
CA VAL A 102 0.81 -5.70 4.40
C VAL A 102 1.60 -6.87 4.95
N GLU A 103 1.04 -8.07 4.85
CA GLU A 103 1.72 -9.31 5.21
C GLU A 103 2.98 -9.54 4.35
N LYS A 104 4.07 -9.98 4.97
CA LYS A 104 5.36 -10.23 4.32
C LYS A 104 5.99 -11.58 4.69
N GLY A 105 5.22 -12.48 5.29
CA GLY A 105 5.68 -13.80 5.65
C GLY A 105 4.62 -14.54 6.45
N GLU A 106 4.97 -15.78 6.82
CA GLU A 106 4.08 -16.67 7.52
C GLU A 106 3.82 -16.21 8.96
N GLU A 107 2.67 -16.61 9.46
CA GLU A 107 2.34 -16.54 10.88
C GLU A 107 3.23 -17.52 11.66
N CYS A 108 3.74 -17.09 12.82
CA CYS A 108 4.42 -17.96 13.76
C CYS A 108 4.04 -17.55 15.19
N ASN A 109 3.56 -18.52 15.98
CA ASN A 109 3.18 -18.34 17.39
C ASN A 109 2.19 -17.18 17.64
N GLY A 110 1.18 -17.02 16.77
CA GLY A 110 0.19 -15.95 16.88
C GLY A 110 0.68 -14.56 16.45
N PHE A 111 1.89 -14.45 15.92
CA PHE A 111 2.43 -13.22 15.34
C PHE A 111 2.53 -13.35 13.82
N LEU A 112 2.15 -12.29 13.13
CA LEU A 112 2.31 -12.16 11.69
C LEU A 112 3.43 -11.17 11.37
N LYS A 113 4.26 -11.53 10.39
CA LYS A 113 5.26 -10.62 9.85
C LYS A 113 4.59 -9.64 8.87
N VAL A 114 4.59 -8.36 9.21
CA VAL A 114 3.93 -7.30 8.42
C VAL A 114 4.89 -6.14 8.14
N THR A 115 4.58 -5.36 7.11
CA THR A 115 5.22 -4.08 6.84
C THR A 115 4.21 -2.93 6.82
N SER A 116 4.59 -1.79 7.42
CA SER A 116 3.87 -0.51 7.36
C SER A 116 4.41 0.41 6.25
N GLY A 117 5.15 -0.15 5.28
CA GLY A 117 5.93 0.59 4.29
C GLY A 117 7.24 1.16 4.83
N ARG A 118 7.27 1.59 6.10
CA ARG A 118 8.48 2.15 6.75
C ARG A 118 9.18 1.18 7.69
N LYS A 119 8.43 0.27 8.30
CA LYS A 119 8.93 -0.71 9.27
C LYS A 119 8.44 -2.09 8.90
N LEU A 120 9.32 -3.08 9.02
CA LEU A 120 9.04 -4.50 8.91
C LEU A 120 9.17 -5.12 10.31
N GLY A 121 8.22 -5.95 10.71
CA GLY A 121 8.32 -6.67 11.98
C GLY A 121 7.07 -7.48 12.31
N LEU A 122 7.06 -8.01 13.53
CA LEU A 122 6.00 -8.88 14.03
C LEU A 122 4.89 -8.08 14.72
N VAL A 123 3.64 -8.47 14.46
CA VAL A 123 2.42 -7.94 15.09
C VAL A 123 1.52 -9.11 15.47
N ALA A 124 0.92 -9.06 16.66
CA ALA A 124 0.00 -10.10 17.11
C ALA A 124 -1.28 -10.13 16.25
N LEU A 125 -1.74 -11.32 15.89
CA LEU A 125 -2.87 -11.50 14.96
C LEU A 125 -4.20 -10.95 15.47
N ASP A 126 -4.44 -10.98 16.79
CA ASP A 126 -5.66 -10.45 17.40
C ASP A 126 -5.79 -8.92 17.27
N TYR A 127 -4.75 -8.24 16.80
CA TYR A 127 -4.76 -6.80 16.48
C TYR A 127 -5.02 -6.51 15.00
N LEU A 128 -5.08 -7.52 14.14
CA LEU A 128 -5.09 -7.37 12.69
C LEU A 128 -6.45 -7.78 12.10
N GLU A 129 -7.01 -6.90 11.27
CA GLU A 129 -8.24 -7.14 10.49
C GLU A 129 -7.91 -7.04 8.99
N GLU A 130 -8.34 -8.01 8.19
CA GLU A 130 -8.15 -7.97 6.74
C GLU A 130 -9.12 -6.99 6.07
N ILE A 131 -8.62 -6.23 5.07
CA ILE A 131 -9.36 -5.17 4.37
C ILE A 131 -9.20 -5.19 2.85
#